data_AF-A0A2G9MIZ5-F1
#
_entry.id   AF-A0A2G9MIZ5-F1
#
_cell.length_a   1.000
_cell.length_b   1.000
_cell.length_c   1.000
_cell.angle_alpha   90.00
_cell.angle_beta   90.00
_cell.angle_gamma   90.00
#
_symmetry.space_group_name_H-M   'P 1'
#
loop_
_entity.id
_entity.type
_entity.pdbx_description
1 polymer ?
#
loop_
_entity_poly.entity_id
_entity_poly.type
_entity_poly.pdbx_seq_one_letter_code
_entity_poly.pdbx_strand_id
1 'polypeptide(L)'
;EYSTTTTSTVIPISVSAVKLDTEVSSVTSKNIVAVGGPCANSVVAELMGNPSDCAGAMGIESGQALIKMYENGDYVALVVAGQDAMDTRLAAQILSNWEDYDLSGDEMIATTVSESSLSVESVE
;
A
#
# COMPACT_ATOMS: atom_id res chain seq x y z
N GLU A 1 10.39 3.77 40.97
CA GLU A 1 10.40 3.76 39.50
C GLU A 1 9.25 2.85 39.05
N TYR A 2 8.31 3.36 38.27
CA TYR A 2 7.19 2.55 37.76
C TYR A 2 7.58 2.05 36.37
N SER A 3 7.84 0.76 36.23
CA SER A 3 8.11 0.11 34.94
C SER A 3 6.77 -0.17 34.25
N THR A 4 6.44 0.59 33.20
CA THR A 4 5.28 0.32 32.35
C THR A 4 5.58 -0.86 31.42
N THR A 5 4.87 -1.97 31.62
CA THR A 5 4.89 -3.12 30.70
C THR A 5 3.84 -2.90 29.60
N THR A 6 4.29 -2.57 28.39
CA THR A 6 3.40 -2.55 27.22
C THR A 6 3.06 -3.98 26.83
N THR A 7 1.76 -4.29 26.77
CA THR A 7 1.28 -5.63 26.37
C THR A 7 0.69 -5.51 24.97
N SER A 8 1.34 -6.11 23.98
CA SER A 8 0.84 -6.15 22.59
C SER A 8 0.21 -7.53 22.33
N THR A 9 -1.04 -7.55 21.85
CA THR A 9 -1.70 -8.78 21.42
C THR A 9 -1.56 -8.91 19.92
N VAL A 10 -0.82 -9.92 19.45
CA VAL A 10 -0.70 -10.21 18.02
C VAL A 10 -1.99 -10.86 17.54
N ILE A 11 -2.68 -10.24 16.58
CA ILE A 11 -3.81 -10.83 15.87
C ILE A 11 -3.25 -11.39 14.55
N PRO A 12 -3.05 -12.71 14.43
CA PRO A 12 -2.51 -13.30 13.20
C PRO A 12 -3.52 -13.15 12.05
N ILE A 13 -3.04 -12.69 10.90
CA ILE A 13 -3.80 -12.73 9.65
C ILE A 13 -3.82 -14.18 9.16
N SER A 14 -5.01 -14.73 8.93
CA SER A 14 -5.13 -16.10 8.41
C SER A 14 -4.56 -16.18 7.00
N VAL A 15 -3.86 -17.27 6.66
CA VAL A 15 -3.34 -17.50 5.30
C VAL A 15 -4.43 -17.47 4.23
N SER A 16 -5.68 -17.77 4.61
CA SER A 16 -6.86 -17.69 3.75
C SER A 16 -7.25 -16.26 3.36
N ALA A 17 -6.77 -15.24 4.08
CA ALA A 17 -7.00 -13.84 3.76
C ALA A 17 -6.11 -13.35 2.60
N VAL A 18 -4.98 -14.04 2.35
CA VAL A 18 -4.11 -13.74 1.21
C VAL A 18 -4.71 -14.35 -0.05
N LYS A 19 -4.97 -13.51 -1.04
CA LYS A 19 -5.66 -13.86 -2.28
C LYS A 19 -4.92 -13.27 -3.48
N LEU A 20 -4.88 -14.05 -4.56
CA LEU A 20 -4.60 -13.47 -5.88
C LEU A 20 -5.73 -12.51 -6.26
N ASP A 21 -5.42 -11.52 -7.07
CA ASP A 21 -6.40 -10.58 -7.62
C ASP A 21 -7.55 -11.31 -8.34
N THR A 22 -7.23 -12.36 -9.08
CA THR A 22 -8.18 -13.26 -9.76
C THR A 22 -9.11 -14.06 -8.83
N GLU A 23 -8.78 -14.17 -7.54
CA GLU A 23 -9.65 -14.81 -6.54
C GLU A 23 -10.59 -13.81 -5.83
N VAL A 24 -10.44 -12.51 -6.11
CA VAL A 24 -11.27 -11.46 -5.52
C VAL A 24 -12.47 -11.21 -6.43
N SER A 25 -13.64 -11.72 -6.01
CA SER A 25 -14.89 -11.57 -6.77
C SER A 25 -15.58 -10.22 -6.61
N SER A 26 -15.26 -9.49 -5.54
CA SER A 26 -15.81 -8.16 -5.26
C SER A 26 -14.79 -7.37 -4.44
N VAL A 27 -14.37 -6.23 -4.99
CA VAL A 27 -13.47 -5.29 -4.34
C VAL A 27 -14.20 -4.54 -3.23
N THR A 28 -15.47 -4.17 -3.42
CA THR A 28 -16.26 -3.26 -2.57
C THR A 28 -16.89 -3.87 -1.31
N SER A 29 -16.66 -5.15 -1.02
CA SER A 29 -17.38 -5.87 0.05
C SER A 29 -16.58 -6.06 1.34
N LYS A 30 -15.37 -5.49 1.42
CA LYS A 30 -14.42 -5.72 2.53
C LYS A 30 -13.31 -4.68 2.55
N ASN A 31 -12.63 -4.60 3.69
CA ASN A 31 -11.37 -3.89 3.78
C ASN A 31 -10.28 -4.66 3.03
N ILE A 32 -9.47 -3.96 2.24
CA ILE A 32 -8.47 -4.58 1.37
C ILE A 32 -7.13 -3.86 1.54
N VAL A 33 -6.04 -4.63 1.57
CA VAL A 33 -4.70 -4.14 1.25
C VAL A 33 -4.30 -4.77 -0.07
N ALA A 34 -4.27 -3.96 -1.13
CA ALA A 34 -4.00 -4.40 -2.48
C ALA A 34 -2.54 -4.06 -2.83
N VAL A 35 -1.72 -5.10 -3.02
CA VAL A 35 -0.28 -4.94 -3.29
C VAL A 35 0.01 -5.14 -4.77
N GLY A 36 0.72 -4.20 -5.37
CA GLY A 36 1.10 -4.19 -6.79
C GLY A 36 0.52 -3.02 -7.56
N GLY A 37 1.15 -2.65 -8.68
CA GLY A 37 0.62 -1.63 -9.58
C GLY A 37 -0.62 -2.10 -10.35
N PRO A 38 -1.43 -1.17 -10.90
CA PRO A 38 -2.66 -1.49 -11.64
C PRO A 38 -2.40 -2.30 -12.92
N CYS A 39 -1.18 -2.29 -13.46
CA CYS A 39 -0.80 -3.15 -14.59
C CYS A 39 -0.70 -4.64 -14.20
N ALA A 40 -0.40 -4.91 -12.93
CA ALA A 40 -0.10 -6.25 -12.43
C ALA A 40 -1.17 -6.81 -11.48
N ASN A 41 -2.09 -5.96 -11.01
CA ASN A 41 -3.12 -6.34 -10.06
C ASN A 41 -4.47 -5.71 -10.49
N SER A 42 -5.41 -6.55 -10.90
CA SER A 42 -6.72 -6.10 -11.38
C SER A 42 -7.57 -5.42 -10.30
N VAL A 43 -7.39 -5.78 -9.03
CA VAL A 43 -8.07 -5.11 -7.90
C VAL A 43 -7.60 -3.67 -7.78
N VAL A 44 -6.30 -3.42 -7.95
CA VAL A 44 -5.75 -2.05 -7.93
C VAL A 44 -6.24 -1.28 -9.15
N ALA A 45 -6.27 -1.89 -10.33
CA ALA A 45 -6.84 -1.25 -11.52
C ALA A 45 -8.30 -0.83 -11.29
N GLU A 46 -9.14 -1.69 -10.71
CA GLU A 46 -10.53 -1.39 -10.41
C GLU A 46 -10.67 -0.24 -9.40
N LEU A 47 -9.89 -0.26 -8.31
CA LEU A 47 -9.85 0.82 -7.32
C LEU A 47 -9.45 2.18 -7.94
N MET A 48 -8.60 2.15 -8.96
CA MET A 48 -8.14 3.34 -9.69
C MET A 48 -9.07 3.72 -10.87
N GLY A 49 -10.23 3.08 -11.01
CA GLY A 49 -11.19 3.39 -12.07
C GLY A 49 -10.85 2.81 -13.44
N ASN A 50 -10.09 1.71 -13.47
CA ASN A 50 -9.66 0.98 -14.68
C ASN A 50 -8.97 1.90 -15.72
N PRO A 51 -7.82 2.50 -15.38
CA PRO A 51 -7.11 3.40 -16.27
C PRO A 51 -6.62 2.68 -17.53
N SER A 52 -6.68 3.36 -18.68
CA SER A 52 -6.12 2.85 -19.93
C SER A 52 -4.58 2.84 -19.93
N ASP A 53 -3.97 3.85 -19.29
CA ASP A 53 -2.54 3.89 -18.99
C ASP A 53 -2.31 3.50 -17.54
N CYS A 54 -2.05 2.21 -17.32
CA CYS A 54 -1.85 1.69 -15.98
C CYS A 54 -0.53 2.17 -15.35
N ALA A 55 0.53 2.42 -16.13
CA ALA A 55 1.80 2.87 -15.58
C ALA A 55 1.73 4.34 -15.12
N GLY A 56 1.09 5.19 -15.91
CA GLY A 56 0.92 6.61 -15.60
C GLY A 56 -0.16 6.90 -14.56
N ALA A 57 -1.15 6.03 -14.39
CA ALA A 57 -2.29 6.28 -13.50
C ALA A 57 -1.90 6.46 -12.03
N MET A 58 -0.77 5.90 -11.60
CA MET A 58 -0.30 6.04 -10.21
C MET A 58 0.28 7.43 -9.92
N GLY A 59 0.57 8.25 -10.95
CA GLY A 59 1.09 9.60 -10.75
C GLY A 59 2.50 9.67 -10.13
N ILE A 60 3.22 8.54 -10.11
CA ILE A 60 4.56 8.41 -9.54
C ILE A 60 5.60 8.10 -10.63
N GLU A 61 6.84 8.51 -10.42
CA GLU A 61 7.97 8.29 -11.32
C GLU A 61 8.74 7.01 -11.01
N SER A 62 9.65 6.61 -11.92
CA SER A 62 10.53 5.46 -11.68
C SER A 62 11.38 5.70 -10.44
N GLY A 63 11.46 4.70 -9.57
CA GLY A 63 12.11 4.84 -8.28
C GLY A 63 11.18 5.42 -7.21
N GLN A 64 9.86 5.37 -7.41
CA GLN A 64 8.88 5.79 -6.43
C GLN A 64 7.87 4.69 -6.12
N ALA A 65 7.39 4.73 -4.90
CA ALA A 65 6.41 3.85 -4.29
C ALA A 65 5.23 4.69 -3.81
N LEU A 66 4.02 4.17 -3.99
CA LEU A 66 2.75 4.77 -3.59
C LEU A 66 2.10 3.91 -2.51
N ILE A 67 1.72 4.54 -1.41
CA ILE A 67 0.78 3.98 -0.43
C ILE A 67 -0.41 4.92 -0.40
N LYS A 68 -1.58 4.45 -0.83
CA LYS A 68 -2.76 5.30 -0.97
C LYS A 68 -4.02 4.61 -0.49
N MET A 69 -4.77 5.31 0.34
CA MET A 69 -6.08 4.92 0.82
C MET A 69 -7.16 5.36 -0.17
N TYR A 70 -8.11 4.46 -0.41
CA TYR A 70 -9.27 4.66 -1.24
C TYR A 70 -10.53 4.34 -0.44
N GLU A 71 -11.53 5.20 -0.59
CA GLU A 71 -12.89 4.85 -0.18
C GLU A 71 -13.40 3.70 -1.04
N ASN A 72 -14.05 2.73 -0.41
CA ASN A 72 -14.49 1.50 -1.04
C ASN A 72 -15.90 1.12 -0.56
N GLY A 73 -16.83 2.07 -0.69
CA GLY A 73 -18.18 1.98 -0.12
C GLY A 73 -18.15 2.17 1.40
N ASP A 74 -18.71 1.22 2.14
CA ASP A 74 -18.64 1.18 3.62
C ASP A 74 -17.28 0.69 4.14
N TYR A 75 -16.34 0.39 3.24
CA TYR A 75 -15.03 -0.17 3.53
C TYR A 75 -13.91 0.74 3.03
N VAL A 76 -12.68 0.37 3.39
CA VAL A 76 -11.47 1.05 2.97
C VAL A 76 -10.56 0.10 2.20
N ALA A 77 -9.96 0.60 1.12
CA ALA A 77 -8.91 -0.11 0.42
C ALA A 77 -7.59 0.67 0.52
N LEU A 78 -6.50 -0.03 0.81
CA LEU A 78 -5.16 0.53 0.82
C LEU A 78 -4.38 -0.07 -0.35
N VAL A 79 -4.00 0.77 -1.30
CA VAL A 79 -3.13 0.41 -2.42
C VAL A 79 -1.68 0.58 -1.98
N VAL A 80 -0.86 -0.43 -2.26
CA VAL A 80 0.58 -0.47 -1.98
C VAL A 80 1.28 -0.86 -3.26
N ALA A 81 1.79 0.13 -3.99
CA ALA A 81 2.30 -0.05 -5.33
C ALA A 81 3.64 0.66 -5.51
N GLY A 82 4.38 0.27 -6.53
CA GLY A 82 5.53 1.03 -7.03
C GLY A 82 5.57 0.98 -8.54
N GLN A 83 6.40 1.82 -9.16
CA GLN A 83 6.55 1.83 -10.61
C GLN A 83 7.07 0.49 -11.14
N ASP A 84 7.93 -0.17 -10.38
CA ASP A 84 8.38 -1.53 -10.69
C ASP A 84 8.25 -2.50 -9.50
N ALA A 85 8.75 -3.72 -9.71
CA ALA A 85 8.71 -4.77 -8.70
C ALA A 85 9.60 -4.49 -7.47
N MET A 86 10.68 -3.73 -7.62
CA MET A 86 11.55 -3.31 -6.51
C MET A 86 10.88 -2.20 -5.72
N ASP A 87 10.31 -1.21 -6.39
CA ASP A 87 9.57 -0.12 -5.75
C ASP A 87 8.34 -0.65 -4.98
N THR A 88 7.61 -1.61 -5.56
CA THR A 88 6.48 -2.26 -4.87
C THR A 88 6.93 -2.98 -3.60
N ARG A 89 8.12 -3.60 -3.62
CA ARG A 89 8.69 -4.24 -2.41
C ARG A 89 9.06 -3.21 -1.36
N LEU A 90 9.62 -2.06 -1.75
CA LEU A 90 9.86 -0.97 -0.81
C LEU A 90 8.55 -0.50 -0.19
N ALA A 91 7.51 -0.26 -0.99
CA ALA A 91 6.19 0.16 -0.51
C ALA A 91 5.65 -0.81 0.56
N ALA A 92 5.73 -2.12 0.28
CA ALA A 92 5.31 -3.16 1.20
C ALA A 92 6.16 -3.21 2.49
N GLN A 93 7.47 -2.95 2.39
CA GLN A 93 8.35 -2.87 3.56
C GLN A 93 8.05 -1.65 4.42
N ILE A 94 7.80 -0.49 3.83
CA ILE A 94 7.40 0.73 4.55
C ILE A 94 6.12 0.46 5.33
N LEU A 95 5.09 -0.09 4.67
CA LEU A 95 3.82 -0.39 5.33
C LEU A 95 3.97 -1.45 6.43
N SER A 96 4.79 -2.49 6.21
CA SER A 96 5.02 -3.52 7.22
C SER A 96 5.77 -3.00 8.45
N ASN A 97 6.57 -1.95 8.31
CA ASN A 97 7.33 -1.33 9.40
C ASN A 97 6.77 0.07 9.70
N TRP A 98 5.44 0.24 9.62
CA TRP A 98 4.78 1.54 9.76
C TRP A 98 5.15 2.31 11.05
N GLU A 99 5.57 1.64 12.12
CA GLU A 99 6.02 2.29 13.36
C GLU A 99 7.32 3.10 13.17
N ASP A 100 8.13 2.76 12.17
CA ASP A 100 9.38 3.43 11.84
C ASP A 100 9.17 4.65 10.91
N TYR A 101 7.96 4.86 10.41
CA TYR A 101 7.63 5.90 9.44
C TYR A 101 6.44 6.77 9.89
N ASP A 102 6.48 8.07 9.60
CA ASP A 102 5.37 8.97 9.89
C ASP A 102 4.31 8.91 8.77
N LEU A 103 3.62 7.77 8.67
CA LEU A 103 2.54 7.58 7.70
C LEU A 103 1.31 8.38 8.14
N SER A 104 0.89 9.34 7.33
CA SER A 104 -0.26 10.20 7.62
C SER A 104 -1.03 10.56 6.36
N GLY A 105 -2.26 11.03 6.54
CA GLY A 105 -3.17 11.34 5.43
C GLY A 105 -3.62 10.11 4.64
N ASP A 106 -4.13 10.37 3.43
CA ASP A 106 -4.71 9.34 2.56
C ASP A 106 -3.77 8.91 1.43
N GLU A 107 -2.65 9.62 1.22
CA GLU A 107 -1.69 9.36 0.15
C GLU A 107 -0.26 9.66 0.60
N MET A 108 0.64 8.71 0.35
CA MET A 108 2.06 8.82 0.66
C MET A 108 2.88 8.34 -0.54
N ILE A 109 3.89 9.13 -0.92
CA ILE A 109 4.86 8.78 -1.95
C ILE A 109 6.23 8.62 -1.28
N ALA A 110 6.82 7.44 -1.43
CA ALA A 110 8.18 7.16 -0.99
C ALA A 110 9.10 7.07 -2.20
N THR A 111 10.33 7.57 -2.08
CA THR A 111 11.33 7.46 -3.15
C THR A 111 12.34 6.38 -2.79
N THR A 112 12.60 5.42 -3.68
CA THR A 112 13.76 4.52 -3.61
C THR A 112 15.02 5.34 -3.88
N VAL A 113 15.53 5.97 -2.84
CA VAL A 113 16.93 6.38 -2.87
C VAL A 113 17.78 5.11 -2.91
N SER A 114 18.72 5.06 -3.83
CA SER A 114 19.80 4.08 -3.78
C SER A 114 20.58 4.28 -2.46
N GLU A 115 20.28 3.46 -1.46
CA GLU A 115 20.97 3.24 -0.18
C GLU A 115 21.55 4.43 0.63
N SER A 116 21.18 5.71 0.43
CA SER A 116 21.78 6.78 1.27
C SER A 116 20.86 7.81 1.93
N SER A 117 19.54 7.83 1.73
CA SER A 117 18.65 8.73 2.50
C SER A 117 17.17 8.53 2.18
N LEU A 118 16.48 7.60 2.85
CA LEU A 118 15.01 7.55 2.78
C LEU A 118 14.46 8.84 3.41
N SER A 119 13.93 9.75 2.60
CA SER A 119 13.08 10.84 3.04
C SER A 119 11.68 10.59 2.48
N VAL A 120 10.70 10.52 3.38
CA VAL A 120 9.28 10.42 3.04
C VAL A 120 8.68 11.81 3.23
N GLU A 121 8.02 12.34 2.20
CA GLU A 121 7.29 13.62 2.24
C GLU A 121 5.79 13.35 2.04
N SER A 122 4.94 13.98 2.84
CA SER A 122 3.48 13.97 2.68
C SER A 122 3.06 14.93 1.56
N VAL A 123 2.18 14.49 0.66
CA VAL A 123 1.60 15.33 -0.40
C VAL A 123 0.28 15.93 0.11
N GLU A 124 0.14 17.25 0.06
CA GLU A 124 -1.10 17.99 0.40
C GLU A 124 -2.20 17.87 -0.67
#